data_AF-A0A945YN66-F1
#
_entry.id   AF-A0A945YN66-F1
#
_cell.length_a   1.000
_cell.length_b   1.000
_cell.length_c   1.000
_cell.angle_alpha   90.00
_cell.angle_beta   90.00
_cell.angle_gamma   90.00
#
_symmetry.space_group_name_H-M   'P 1'
#
loop_
_entity.id
_entity.type
_entity.pdbx_description
1 polymer ?
#
loop_
_entity_poly.entity_id
_entity_poly.type
_entity_poly.pdbx_seq_one_letter_code
_entity_poly.pdbx_strand_id
1 'polypeptide(L)' 'DRVESPFQRVIREMEDGQATIQPGFTLWKLAELKYGFGMRYVQIFEANRDSIKDPDLIYPGQVFQIPEK' A
#
# COMPACT_ATOMS: atom_id res chain seq x y z
N ASP A 1 -12.56 -19.72 -14.04
CA ASP A 1 -11.73 -19.18 -12.93
C ASP A 1 -12.30 -17.87 -12.41
N ARG A 2 -12.60 -17.78 -11.11
CA ARG A 2 -13.03 -16.51 -10.50
C ARG A 2 -11.79 -15.63 -10.34
N VAL A 3 -11.74 -14.52 -11.08
CA VAL A 3 -10.70 -13.50 -10.91
C VAL A 3 -10.89 -12.89 -9.53
N GLU A 4 -9.89 -13.02 -8.66
CA GLU A 4 -9.88 -12.38 -7.34
C GLU A 4 -9.98 -10.86 -7.50
N SER A 5 -10.79 -10.22 -6.65
CA SER A 5 -10.87 -8.76 -6.64
C SER A 5 -9.50 -8.17 -6.33
N PRO A 6 -9.07 -7.11 -7.04
CA PRO A 6 -7.82 -6.40 -6.71
C PRO A 6 -7.73 -5.96 -5.25
N PHE A 7 -8.88 -5.67 -4.63
CA PHE A 7 -8.96 -5.31 -3.21
C PHE A 7 -8.60 -6.48 -2.29
N GLN A 8 -9.10 -7.69 -2.59
CA GLN A 8 -8.80 -8.88 -1.79
C GLN A 8 -7.33 -9.28 -1.95
N ARG A 9 -6.78 -9.14 -3.15
CA ARG A 9 -5.36 -9.35 -3.40
C ARG A 9 -4.50 -8.41 -2.56
N VAL A 10 -4.79 -7.10 -2.57
CA VAL A 10 -4.02 -6.12 -1.79
C VAL A 10 -4.04 -6.45 -0.29
N ILE A 11 -5.20 -6.86 0.27
CA ILE A 11 -5.27 -7.26 1.68
C ILE A 11 -4.37 -8.47 1.96
N ARG A 12 -4.40 -9.48 1.10
CA ARG A 12 -3.52 -10.66 1.25
C ARG A 12 -2.05 -10.27 1.17
N GLU A 13 -1.65 -9.45 0.19
CA GLU A 13 -0.27 -8.97 0.08
C GLU A 13 0.17 -8.23 1.36
N MET A 14 -0.74 -7.47 1.98
CA MET A 14 -0.44 -6.75 3.24
C MET A 14 -0.24 -7.68 4.45
N GLU A 15 -0.79 -8.90 4.41
CA GLU A 15 -0.47 -9.96 5.38
C GLU A 15 0.97 -10.46 5.19
N ASP A 16 1.47 -10.43 3.96
CA ASP A 16 2.87 -10.74 3.60
C ASP A 16 3.81 -9.52 3.78
N GLY A 17 3.30 -8.39 4.27
CA GLY A 17 4.07 -7.18 4.54
C GLY A 17 4.37 -6.32 3.31
N GLN A 18 3.65 -6.50 2.20
CA GLN A 18 3.81 -5.69 1.00
C GLN A 18 2.46 -5.28 0.40
N ALA A 19 2.42 -4.33 -0.52
CA ALA A 19 1.22 -4.05 -1.28
C ALA A 19 1.55 -3.49 -2.66
N THR A 20 0.89 -4.03 -3.67
CA THR A 20 0.94 -3.50 -5.04
C THR A 20 -0.11 -2.43 -5.22
N ILE A 21 0.31 -1.22 -5.60
CA ILE A 21 -0.59 -0.09 -5.89
C ILE A 21 -1.56 -0.48 -7.00
N GLN A 22 -2.85 -0.31 -6.71
CA GLN A 22 -3.94 -0.47 -7.68
C GLN A 22 -4.44 0.90 -8.14
N PRO A 23 -5.10 1.00 -9.30
CA PRO A 23 -5.76 2.23 -9.72
C PRO A 23 -6.69 2.78 -8.63
N GLY A 24 -6.50 4.05 -8.26
CA GLY A 24 -7.28 4.74 -7.23
C GLY A 24 -6.82 4.50 -5.78
N PHE A 25 -5.78 3.70 -5.54
CA PHE A 25 -5.18 3.55 -4.21
C PHE A 25 -4.15 4.64 -3.93
N THR A 26 -4.11 5.09 -2.68
CA THR A 26 -3.14 6.05 -2.15
C THR A 26 -2.40 5.45 -0.95
N LEU A 27 -1.27 6.04 -0.53
CA LEU A 27 -0.61 5.64 0.73
C LEU A 27 -1.56 5.75 1.92
N TRP A 28 -2.43 6.76 1.92
CA TRP A 28 -3.49 6.92 2.91
C TRP A 28 -4.43 5.71 2.94
N LYS A 29 -4.90 5.27 1.77
CA LYS A 29 -5.80 4.12 1.68
C LYS A 29 -5.13 2.84 2.18
N LEU A 30 -3.87 2.63 1.84
CA LEU A 30 -3.10 1.49 2.34
C LEU A 30 -2.98 1.52 3.87
N ALA A 31 -2.72 2.71 4.44
CA ALA A 31 -2.62 2.88 5.88
C ALA A 31 -3.95 2.69 6.61
N GLU A 32 -5.09 3.10 6.03
CA GLU A 32 -6.42 2.77 6.55
C GLU A 32 -6.66 1.26 6.57
N LEU A 33 -6.27 0.55 5.51
CA LEU A 33 -6.47 -0.89 5.40
C LEU A 33 -5.58 -1.68 6.37
N LYS A 34 -4.30 -1.33 6.51
CA LYS A 34 -3.37 -2.04 7.39
C LYS A 34 -3.53 -1.63 8.86
N TYR A 35 -3.66 -0.33 9.14
CA TYR A 35 -3.55 0.21 10.50
C TYR A 35 -4.84 0.79 11.06
N GLY A 36 -5.90 0.88 10.25
CA GLY A 36 -7.15 1.54 10.64
C GLY A 36 -7.06 3.06 10.75
N PHE A 37 -5.91 3.67 10.46
CA PHE A 37 -5.71 5.11 10.57
C PHE A 37 -4.87 5.65 9.42
N GLY A 38 -5.50 6.44 8.54
CA GLY A 38 -4.88 6.93 7.33
C GLY A 38 -3.61 7.76 7.54
N MET A 39 -3.48 8.52 8.64
CA MET A 39 -2.24 9.27 8.92
C MET A 39 -1.01 8.39 9.14
N ARG A 40 -1.18 7.08 9.39
CA ARG A 40 -0.05 6.14 9.43
C ARG A 40 0.56 5.87 8.06
N TYR A 41 0.08 6.52 6.99
CA TYR A 41 0.75 6.53 5.69
C TYR A 41 2.21 6.98 5.80
N VAL A 42 2.56 7.81 6.79
CA VAL A 42 3.93 8.23 7.07
C VAL A 42 4.83 7.01 7.31
N GLN A 43 4.35 5.96 7.99
CA GLN A 43 5.14 4.74 8.21
C GLN A 43 5.45 4.01 6.90
N ILE A 44 4.47 3.94 6.00
CA ILE A 44 4.64 3.35 4.67
C ILE A 44 5.59 4.20 3.84
N PHE A 45 5.44 5.53 3.88
CA PHE A 45 6.33 6.45 3.18
C PHE A 45 7.78 6.30 3.66
N GLU A 46 8.03 6.33 4.97
CA GLU A 46 9.38 6.17 5.52
C GLU A 46 10.01 4.83 5.16
N ALA A 47 9.24 3.73 5.25
CA ALA A 47 9.73 2.39 4.89
C ALA A 47 10.09 2.26 3.40
N ASN A 48 9.61 3.16 2.55
CA ASN A 48 9.82 3.13 1.10
C ASN A 48 10.48 4.41 0.59
N ARG A 49 11.08 5.23 1.47
CA ARG A 49 11.63 6.55 1.14
C ARG A 49 12.68 6.52 0.02
N ASP A 50 13.43 5.42 -0.08
CA ASP A 50 14.41 5.22 -1.15
C ASP A 50 13.77 4.95 -2.52
N SER A 51 12.52 4.49 -2.54
CA SER A 51 11.75 4.15 -3.74
C SER A 51 10.72 5.24 -4.12
N ILE A 52 10.23 5.99 -3.14
CA ILE A 52 9.24 7.05 -3.33
C ILE A 52 9.96 8.39 -3.43
N LYS A 53 10.16 8.87 -4.67
CA LYS A 53 10.73 10.20 -4.92
C LYS A 53 9.77 11.33 -4.55
N ASP A 54 8.49 11.12 -4.82
CA ASP A 54 7.40 12.06 -4.52
C ASP A 54 6.18 11.24 -4.06
N PRO A 55 5.70 11.41 -2.82
CA PRO A 55 4.56 10.66 -2.30
C PRO A 55 3.24 10.97 -3.01
N ASP A 56 3.14 12.11 -3.71
CA ASP A 56 1.97 12.48 -4.51
C ASP A 56 2.02 11.84 -5.92
N LEU A 57 3.16 11.27 -6.32
CA LEU A 57 3.38 10.62 -7.61
C LEU A 57 3.65 9.12 -7.47
N ILE A 58 2.64 8.39 -6.97
CA ILE A 58 2.63 6.93 -6.99
C ILE A 58 1.76 6.40 -8.13
N TYR A 59 2.13 5.25 -8.69
CA TYR A 59 1.55 4.69 -9.89
C TYR A 59 1.11 3.23 -9.68
N PRO A 60 0.02 2.79 -10.34
CA PRO A 60 -0.38 1.39 -10.34
C PRO A 60 0.77 0.46 -10.75
N GLY A 61 0.91 -0.65 -10.02
CA GLY A 61 1.96 -1.64 -10.21
C GLY A 61 3.23 -1.42 -9.37
N GLN A 62 3.38 -0.27 -8.71
CA GLN A 62 4.45 -0.11 -7.71
C GLN A 62 4.19 -1.01 -6.51
N VAL A 63 5.25 -1.59 -5.94
CA VAL A 63 5.18 -2.44 -4.75
C VAL A 63 5.82 -1.70 -3.58
N PHE A 64 5.09 -1.56 -2.48
CA PHE A 64 5.58 -0.93 -1.26
C PHE A 64 5.66 -1.92 -0.11
N GLN A 65 6.68 -1.77 0.73
CA GLN A 65 6.77 -2.43 2.03
C GLN A 65 5.72 -1.84 2.98
N ILE A 66 4.99 -2.72 3.67
CA ILE A 66 3.93 -2.38 4.61
C ILE A 66 4.35 -2.89 6.00
N PRO A 67 5.00 -2.05 6.82
CA PRO A 67 5.50 -2.48 8.12
C PRO A 67 4.35 -2.88 9.07
N GLU A 68 4.62 -3.81 9.99
CA GLU A 68 3.63 -4.28 10.98
C GLU A 68 3.25 -3.20 12.01
N LYS A 69 4.17 -2.29 12.36
CA LYS A 69 3.98 -1.24 13.39
C LYS A 69 4.80 0.02 13.15
#